data_AF-A0A7W1A3V8-F1
#
_entry.id   AF-A0A7W1A3V8-F1
#
_cell.length_a   1.000
_cell.length_b   1.000
_cell.length_c   1.000
_cell.angle_alpha   90.00
_cell.angle_beta   90.00
_cell.angle_gamma   90.00
#
_symmetry.space_group_name_H-M   'P 1'
#
loop_
_entity.id
_entity.type
_entity.pdbx_description
1 polymer ?
#
loop_
_entity_poly.entity_id
_entity_poly.type
_entity_poly.pdbx_seq_one_letter_code
_entity_poly.pdbx_strand_id
1 'polypeptide(L)'
;MTDALRTARLEHQADQVRTVMSAGDRLDDITRARMWSAIEDQVSTPAAAARPARWTRTAAIVLAAAAVAATAMLVVRARSADTDQLVVAADATLTSRLGAHTRAALVGPAHLELLDTGAATSVRLHRGTLLADLDGGPGRSLRIEAGDLIAEVVGTLFAIEVNDQRACVAVAHGRVRVTRGASVQLVTDRQQLCSNDAAPHAIPAATADQLARHARVLAMSAPENASDSSSSPPLGATAPVPAIDVPRATDAVARSAPATSSATAPSPGPGTGPGAIPSVIATTPRTAITAASEPTIALPGPRSSGTATTPRTATAAVASTSTSALPAPRPSGTATTPRTAAASSSPAPPASGTATAPHAGTAAASDPETAADSSAVQAPPPSSSATMPRTAPTTPSSSIAGPPSSQREPTPVAPAAPRPLEPPSAEELYRSAEAALAVGDRAAAVRALTRILALPGGSLADQALYELARIEYQRRAWTAARKHLAALAAIASTPLAEPGRYLDCRIAVEAKASDAERCFARYRAAYPRSPHDLDVLAVLVQLAHARAGCDGARALRDELIGRYPRTDHAAAWRSRCTESP
;
A
#
# COMPACT_ATOMS: atom_id res chain seq x y z
N MET A 1 -8.16 -3.02 -48.39
CA MET A 1 -7.08 -2.63 -47.45
C MET A 1 -7.62 -2.07 -46.13
N THR A 2 -8.74 -1.35 -46.14
CA THR A 2 -9.42 -0.81 -44.94
C THR A 2 -10.00 -1.86 -44.00
N ASP A 3 -10.59 -2.95 -44.52
CA ASP A 3 -11.11 -4.03 -43.65
C ASP A 3 -10.01 -4.84 -42.96
N ALA A 4 -8.91 -5.14 -43.65
CA ALA A 4 -7.78 -5.86 -43.05
C ALA A 4 -7.13 -5.07 -41.89
N LEU A 5 -7.04 -3.74 -42.02
CA LEU A 5 -6.54 -2.86 -40.95
C LEU A 5 -7.53 -2.76 -39.78
N ARG A 6 -8.84 -2.85 -40.05
CA ARG A 6 -9.87 -2.87 -39.01
C ARG A 6 -9.83 -4.17 -38.21
N THR A 7 -9.70 -5.31 -38.90
CA THR A 7 -9.57 -6.64 -38.26
C THR A 7 -8.30 -6.73 -37.42
N ALA A 8 -7.14 -6.32 -37.96
CA ALA A 8 -5.88 -6.33 -37.22
C ALA A 8 -5.91 -5.41 -35.97
N ARG A 9 -6.63 -4.28 -36.03
CA ARG A 9 -6.81 -3.39 -34.87
C ARG A 9 -7.71 -4.01 -33.79
N LEU A 10 -8.77 -4.72 -34.19
CA LEU A 10 -9.66 -5.41 -33.26
C LEU A 10 -8.97 -6.62 -32.60
N GLU A 11 -8.18 -7.39 -33.35
CA GLU A 11 -7.37 -8.48 -32.80
C GLU A 11 -6.31 -7.95 -31.82
N HIS A 12 -5.64 -6.85 -32.16
CA HIS A 12 -4.68 -6.21 -31.27
C HIS A 12 -5.35 -5.67 -29.99
N GLN A 13 -6.55 -5.09 -30.09
CA GLN A 13 -7.33 -4.66 -28.91
C GLN A 13 -7.76 -5.85 -28.06
N ALA A 14 -8.19 -6.96 -28.66
CA ALA A 14 -8.55 -8.17 -27.95
C ALA A 14 -7.36 -8.80 -27.21
N ASP A 15 -6.17 -8.79 -27.82
CA ASP A 15 -4.93 -9.27 -27.18
C ASP A 15 -4.43 -8.33 -26.07
N GLN A 16 -4.60 -7.00 -26.21
CA GLN A 16 -4.30 -6.07 -25.12
C GLN A 16 -5.22 -6.28 -23.91
N VAL A 17 -6.53 -6.43 -24.15
CA VAL A 17 -7.49 -6.74 -23.08
C VAL A 17 -7.16 -8.08 -22.42
N ARG A 18 -6.83 -9.11 -23.21
CA ARG A 18 -6.43 -10.43 -22.71
C ARG A 18 -5.14 -10.36 -21.87
N THR A 19 -4.15 -9.58 -22.30
CA THR A 19 -2.87 -9.40 -21.60
C THR A 19 -3.03 -8.66 -20.27
N VAL A 20 -3.89 -7.64 -20.23
CA VAL A 20 -4.23 -6.90 -19.00
C VAL A 20 -5.03 -7.78 -18.03
N MET A 21 -5.93 -8.63 -18.56
CA MET A 21 -6.67 -9.60 -17.77
C MET A 21 -5.79 -10.76 -17.26
N SER A 22 -4.69 -11.10 -17.93
CA SER A 22 -3.75 -12.17 -17.54
C SER A 22 -2.58 -11.73 -16.67
N ALA A 23 -2.35 -10.43 -16.47
CA ALA A 23 -1.35 -9.89 -15.52
C ALA A 23 -1.76 -10.08 -14.03
N GLY A 24 -2.54 -11.13 -13.76
CA GLY A 24 -3.66 -11.17 -12.83
C GLY A 24 -3.38 -11.27 -11.33
N ASP A 25 -2.14 -11.18 -10.83
CA ASP A 25 -1.91 -11.40 -9.39
C ASP A 25 -0.95 -10.41 -8.69
N ARG A 26 -0.36 -9.43 -9.41
CA ARG A 26 0.64 -8.49 -8.82
C ARG A 26 0.22 -7.02 -8.78
N LEU A 27 -0.95 -6.69 -9.33
CA LEU A 27 -1.44 -5.33 -9.43
C LEU A 27 -2.50 -5.07 -8.36
N ASP A 28 -2.22 -4.12 -7.47
CA ASP A 28 -3.18 -3.62 -6.51
C ASP A 28 -4.40 -3.00 -7.22
N ASP A 29 -5.51 -2.90 -6.50
CA ASP A 29 -6.80 -2.49 -7.06
C ASP A 29 -6.80 -1.04 -7.60
N ILE A 30 -5.92 -0.16 -7.09
CA ILE A 30 -5.76 1.21 -7.58
C ILE A 30 -5.05 1.20 -8.93
N THR A 31 -3.98 0.43 -9.08
CA THR A 31 -3.27 0.30 -10.37
C THR A 31 -4.15 -0.38 -11.42
N ARG A 32 -4.95 -1.37 -11.01
CA ARG A 32 -5.94 -2.01 -11.88
C ARG A 32 -7.02 -1.03 -12.35
N ALA A 33 -7.56 -0.21 -11.44
CA ALA A 33 -8.56 0.81 -11.79
C ALA A 33 -7.99 1.86 -12.76
N ARG A 34 -6.74 2.29 -12.56
CA ARG A 34 -6.04 3.21 -13.48
C ARG A 34 -5.87 2.64 -14.89
N MET A 35 -5.50 1.36 -15.00
CA MET A 35 -5.40 0.71 -16.31
C MET A 35 -6.76 0.56 -16.99
N TRP A 36 -7.82 0.25 -16.23
CA TRP A 36 -9.17 0.16 -16.80
C TRP A 36 -9.68 1.50 -17.31
N SER A 37 -9.47 2.61 -16.58
CA SER A 37 -9.81 3.95 -17.09
C SER A 37 -9.06 4.28 -18.38
N ALA A 38 -7.77 3.95 -18.48
CA ALA A 38 -6.99 4.24 -19.68
C ALA A 38 -7.46 3.46 -20.92
N ILE A 39 -7.92 2.22 -20.74
CA ILE A 39 -8.51 1.40 -21.80
C ILE A 39 -9.88 1.95 -22.19
N GLU A 40 -10.69 2.33 -21.21
CA GLU A 40 -12.03 2.89 -21.45
C GLU A 40 -11.96 4.22 -22.22
N ASP A 41 -11.00 5.09 -21.90
CA ASP A 41 -10.75 6.35 -22.62
C ASP A 41 -10.29 6.10 -24.07
N GLN A 42 -9.48 5.06 -24.31
CA GLN A 42 -9.06 4.66 -25.67
C GLN A 42 -10.17 4.05 -26.51
N VAL A 43 -11.12 3.34 -25.87
CA VAL A 43 -12.26 2.72 -26.56
C VAL A 43 -13.39 3.74 -26.77
N SER A 44 -13.50 4.73 -25.87
CA SER A 44 -14.55 5.75 -25.90
C SER A 44 -14.21 6.97 -26.75
N THR A 45 -13.00 7.09 -27.30
CA THR A 45 -12.70 8.13 -28.29
C THR A 45 -13.36 7.75 -29.61
N PRO A 46 -14.49 8.38 -30.01
CA PRO A 46 -15.06 8.09 -31.31
C PRO A 46 -14.03 8.54 -32.36
N ALA A 47 -13.69 7.65 -33.30
CA ALA A 47 -12.88 8.02 -34.45
C ALA A 47 -13.55 9.24 -35.11
N ALA A 48 -12.97 10.43 -34.90
CA ALA A 48 -13.54 11.68 -35.34
C ALA A 48 -13.87 11.55 -36.82
N ALA A 49 -15.16 11.66 -37.15
CA ALA A 49 -15.65 11.51 -38.51
C ALA A 49 -14.86 12.46 -39.43
N ALA A 50 -14.02 11.86 -40.28
CA ALA A 50 -13.14 12.59 -41.17
C ALA A 50 -13.98 13.40 -42.14
N ARG A 51 -13.99 14.72 -41.96
CA ARG A 51 -14.46 15.65 -42.99
C ARG A 51 -13.48 15.62 -44.17
N PRO A 52 -13.94 15.45 -45.41
CA PRO A 52 -13.07 15.45 -46.57
C PRO A 52 -12.63 16.89 -46.89
N ALA A 53 -11.43 17.28 -46.46
CA ALA A 53 -10.86 18.57 -46.82
C ALA A 53 -9.37 18.43 -47.20
N ARG A 54 -9.16 18.41 -48.53
CA ARG A 54 -7.98 18.80 -49.33
C ARG A 54 -6.59 18.39 -48.81
N TRP A 55 -6.11 17.33 -49.45
CA TRP A 55 -5.04 16.43 -49.04
C TRP A 55 -3.74 16.67 -49.83
N THR A 56 -3.06 17.81 -49.67
CA THR A 56 -1.71 17.97 -50.27
C THR A 56 -0.65 18.67 -49.41
N ARG A 57 -0.94 19.06 -48.16
CA ARG A 57 0.07 19.73 -47.30
C ARG A 57 0.32 19.12 -45.92
N THR A 58 -0.39 18.07 -45.51
CA THR A 58 -0.29 17.48 -44.15
C THR A 58 0.49 16.17 -44.07
N ALA A 59 1.09 15.69 -45.16
CA ALA A 59 1.89 14.46 -45.14
C ALA A 59 3.24 14.62 -44.42
N ALA A 60 3.81 15.84 -44.36
CA ALA A 60 5.12 16.07 -43.74
C ALA A 60 5.07 16.19 -42.20
N ILE A 61 3.95 16.63 -41.62
CA ILE A 61 3.85 16.88 -40.16
C ILE A 61 3.50 15.61 -39.38
N VAL A 62 2.73 14.69 -39.99
CA VAL A 62 2.33 13.43 -39.32
C VAL A 62 3.50 12.45 -39.19
N LEU A 63 4.47 12.48 -40.11
CA LEU A 63 5.67 11.63 -40.05
C LEU A 63 6.65 12.05 -38.95
N ALA A 64 6.73 13.34 -38.60
CA ALA A 64 7.58 13.82 -37.51
C ALA A 64 7.00 13.46 -36.12
N ALA A 65 5.68 13.53 -35.93
CA ALA A 65 5.04 13.18 -34.67
C ALA A 65 5.05 11.66 -34.38
N ALA A 66 4.89 10.83 -35.42
CA ALA A 66 4.95 9.37 -35.29
C ALA A 66 6.37 8.88 -34.94
N ALA A 67 7.43 9.55 -35.43
CA ALA A 67 8.81 9.19 -35.11
C ALA A 67 9.16 9.46 -33.63
N VAL A 68 8.67 10.56 -33.05
CA VAL A 68 8.90 10.90 -31.63
C VAL A 68 8.11 9.98 -30.69
N ALA A 69 6.86 9.63 -31.05
CA ALA A 69 6.07 8.66 -30.28
C ALA A 69 6.65 7.22 -30.35
N ALA A 70 7.16 6.81 -31.52
CA ALA A 70 7.79 5.50 -31.68
C ALA A 70 9.11 5.39 -30.91
N THR A 71 9.90 6.46 -30.81
CA THR A 71 11.15 6.49 -30.01
C THR A 71 10.86 6.51 -28.51
N ALA A 72 9.85 7.24 -28.04
CA ALA A 72 9.42 7.19 -26.64
C ALA A 72 8.84 5.82 -26.23
N MET A 73 8.12 5.12 -27.12
CA MET A 73 7.62 3.76 -26.86
C MET A 73 8.71 2.68 -26.95
N LEU A 74 9.75 2.84 -27.78
CA LEU A 74 10.85 1.88 -27.88
C LEU A 74 11.76 1.89 -26.65
N VAL A 75 11.93 3.04 -25.98
CA VAL A 75 12.73 3.14 -24.74
C VAL A 75 12.06 2.43 -23.55
N VAL A 76 10.73 2.29 -23.56
CA VAL A 76 10.01 1.55 -22.50
C VAL A 76 9.92 0.03 -22.80
N ARG A 77 10.17 -0.39 -24.04
CA ARG A 77 9.89 -1.78 -24.50
C ARG A 77 11.12 -2.68 -24.65
N ALA A 78 12.33 -2.17 -24.47
CA ALA A 78 13.53 -3.02 -24.33
C ALA A 78 13.65 -3.59 -22.90
N ARG A 79 12.61 -4.25 -22.40
CA ARG A 79 12.71 -5.16 -21.24
C ARG A 79 13.20 -6.51 -21.78
N SER A 80 14.51 -6.59 -22.01
CA SER A 80 15.20 -7.85 -22.28
C SER A 80 15.14 -8.73 -21.03
N ALA A 81 14.98 -10.04 -21.22
CA ALA A 81 14.69 -11.05 -20.21
C ALA A 81 15.83 -11.36 -19.21
N ASP A 82 16.73 -10.40 -18.97
CA ASP A 82 17.88 -10.49 -18.05
C ASP A 82 17.70 -9.40 -16.96
N THR A 83 16.60 -9.53 -16.21
CA THR A 83 15.84 -8.40 -15.65
C THR A 83 16.29 -7.96 -14.25
N ASP A 84 17.60 -7.89 -14.03
CA ASP A 84 18.15 -7.44 -12.75
C ASP A 84 18.67 -6.00 -12.80
N GLN A 85 18.47 -5.28 -13.92
CA GLN A 85 18.92 -3.90 -14.05
C GLN A 85 17.76 -2.90 -14.18
N LEU A 86 17.86 -1.83 -13.39
CA LEU A 86 16.95 -0.69 -13.40
C LEU A 86 17.74 0.54 -13.86
N VAL A 87 17.35 1.08 -15.01
CA VAL A 87 17.93 2.30 -15.59
C VAL A 87 16.89 3.41 -15.58
N VAL A 88 17.27 4.58 -15.08
CA VAL A 88 16.41 5.77 -14.98
C VAL A 88 17.07 6.90 -15.75
N ALA A 89 16.33 7.49 -16.69
CA ALA A 89 16.80 8.63 -17.49
C ALA A 89 17.03 9.88 -16.62
N ALA A 90 17.75 10.86 -17.15
CA ALA A 90 17.88 12.16 -16.50
C ALA A 90 16.50 12.76 -16.18
N ASP A 91 16.39 13.43 -15.04
CA ASP A 91 15.17 14.10 -14.54
C ASP A 91 13.97 13.16 -14.28
N ALA A 92 14.15 11.85 -14.38
CA ALA A 92 13.13 10.86 -14.03
C ALA A 92 13.35 10.32 -12.60
N THR A 93 12.27 9.91 -11.95
CA THR A 93 12.31 9.18 -10.69
C THR A 93 11.51 7.90 -10.83
N LEU A 94 12.13 6.76 -10.54
CA LEU A 94 11.48 5.46 -10.52
C LEU A 94 11.29 5.02 -9.07
N THR A 95 10.04 4.88 -8.63
CA THR A 95 9.72 4.26 -7.34
C THR A 95 9.53 2.76 -7.53
N SER A 96 10.17 1.95 -6.69
CA SER A 96 10.07 0.50 -6.73
C SER A 96 10.29 -0.12 -5.34
N ARG A 97 9.86 -1.37 -5.17
CA ARG A 97 10.24 -2.19 -4.02
C ARG A 97 11.44 -3.04 -4.40
N LEU A 98 12.54 -2.91 -3.66
CA LEU A 98 13.75 -3.72 -3.89
C LEU A 98 13.69 -5.07 -3.16
N GLY A 99 12.82 -5.17 -2.16
CA GLY A 99 12.53 -6.39 -1.41
C GLY A 99 11.22 -6.26 -0.65
N ALA A 100 10.84 -7.26 0.13
CA ALA A 100 9.57 -7.28 0.88
C ALA A 100 9.46 -6.12 1.90
N HIS A 101 10.60 -5.60 2.35
CA HIS A 101 10.70 -4.60 3.42
C HIS A 101 11.43 -3.33 2.97
N THR A 102 11.75 -3.19 1.67
CA THR A 102 12.51 -2.06 1.16
C THR A 102 11.72 -1.31 0.11
N ARG A 103 11.39 -0.07 0.41
CA ARG A 103 10.81 0.89 -0.54
C ARG A 103 11.89 1.84 -0.98
N ALA A 104 12.02 2.04 -2.28
CA ALA A 104 13.07 2.87 -2.86
C ALA A 104 12.55 3.78 -3.97
N ALA A 105 13.20 4.92 -4.11
CA ALA A 105 13.12 5.81 -5.26
C ALA A 105 14.51 5.99 -5.86
N LEU A 106 14.63 5.66 -7.14
CA LEU A 106 15.84 5.84 -7.93
C LEU A 106 15.69 7.12 -8.76
N VAL A 107 16.51 8.13 -8.48
CA VAL A 107 16.48 9.45 -9.11
C VAL A 107 17.59 9.52 -10.16
N GLY A 108 17.19 9.78 -11.40
CA GLY A 108 18.07 9.69 -12.56
C GLY A 108 18.89 10.96 -12.85
N PRO A 109 19.97 10.83 -13.66
CA PRO A 109 20.36 9.63 -14.39
C PRO A 109 20.94 8.56 -13.47
N ALA A 110 20.37 7.36 -13.51
CA ALA A 110 20.71 6.31 -12.55
C ALA A 110 20.70 4.90 -13.16
N HIS A 111 21.56 4.05 -12.60
CA HIS A 111 21.68 2.64 -12.97
C HIS A 111 21.88 1.80 -11.71
N LEU A 112 20.88 0.98 -11.39
CA LEU A 112 20.86 0.08 -10.25
C LEU A 112 20.78 -1.36 -10.77
N GLU A 113 21.57 -2.25 -10.20
CA GLU A 113 21.56 -3.68 -10.47
C GLU A 113 21.16 -4.43 -9.19
N LEU A 114 20.26 -5.40 -9.32
CA LEU A 114 19.73 -6.22 -8.25
C LEU A 114 20.52 -7.52 -8.22
N LEU A 115 21.32 -7.73 -7.18
CA LEU A 115 22.21 -8.89 -7.07
C LEU A 115 21.53 -10.07 -6.38
N ASP A 116 20.71 -9.81 -5.36
CA ASP A 116 19.99 -10.82 -4.59
C ASP A 116 18.73 -10.21 -3.95
N THR A 117 17.65 -10.98 -3.90
CA THR A 117 16.36 -10.63 -3.27
C THR A 117 15.95 -11.60 -2.16
N GLY A 118 16.88 -12.45 -1.68
CA GLY A 118 16.67 -13.38 -0.58
C GLY A 118 16.47 -12.69 0.78
N ALA A 119 16.94 -13.36 1.85
CA ALA A 119 16.79 -12.85 3.22
C ALA A 119 17.47 -11.49 3.45
N ALA A 120 18.58 -11.25 2.74
CA ALA A 120 19.26 -9.97 2.67
C ALA A 120 19.21 -9.46 1.22
N THR A 121 18.50 -8.37 0.99
CA THR A 121 18.45 -7.76 -0.35
C THR A 121 19.83 -7.17 -0.65
N SER A 122 20.42 -7.53 -1.78
CA SER A 122 21.71 -6.99 -2.24
C SER A 122 21.53 -6.27 -3.56
N VAL A 123 21.96 -5.02 -3.62
CA VAL A 123 21.93 -4.20 -4.84
C VAL A 123 23.27 -3.55 -5.09
N ARG A 124 23.53 -3.20 -6.35
CA ARG A 124 24.69 -2.42 -6.78
C ARG A 124 24.21 -1.15 -7.48
N LEU A 125 24.60 0.01 -6.96
CA LEU A 125 24.31 1.30 -7.56
C LEU A 125 25.54 1.77 -8.33
N HIS A 126 25.45 1.72 -9.66
CA HIS A 126 26.53 2.14 -10.56
C HIS A 126 26.59 3.66 -10.71
N ARG A 127 25.43 4.32 -10.75
CA ARG A 127 25.29 5.78 -10.89
C ARG A 127 23.93 6.26 -10.38
N GLY A 128 23.85 7.52 -9.97
CA GLY A 128 22.62 8.23 -9.65
C GLY A 128 22.35 8.31 -8.15
N THR A 129 21.10 8.58 -7.78
CA THR A 129 20.71 8.69 -6.36
C THR A 129 19.64 7.67 -6.01
N LEU A 130 19.91 6.83 -5.02
CA LEU A 130 18.95 5.91 -4.41
C LEU A 130 18.48 6.50 -3.07
N LEU A 131 17.19 6.82 -2.98
CA LEU A 131 16.52 7.15 -1.72
C LEU A 131 15.77 5.90 -1.28
N ALA A 132 15.94 5.45 -0.05
CA ALA A 132 15.27 4.24 0.39
C ALA A 132 14.90 4.27 1.87
N ASP A 133 13.84 3.53 2.17
CA ASP A 133 13.34 3.22 3.50
C ASP A 133 13.29 1.70 3.65
N LEU A 134 13.98 1.22 4.67
CA LEU A 134 14.00 -0.19 5.04
C LEU A 134 13.21 -0.35 6.34
N ASP A 135 12.11 -1.10 6.29
CA ASP A 135 11.38 -1.51 7.48
C ASP A 135 12.27 -2.45 8.30
N GLY A 136 12.72 -1.99 9.49
CA GLY A 136 13.64 -2.74 10.34
C GLY A 136 13.10 -4.12 10.81
N GLY A 137 13.99 -4.96 11.31
CA GLY A 137 13.63 -6.23 11.94
C GLY A 137 14.80 -7.23 12.00
N PRO A 138 14.74 -8.24 12.88
CA PRO A 138 15.76 -9.28 12.95
C PRO A 138 15.86 -10.03 11.62
N GLY A 139 17.08 -10.23 11.13
CA GLY A 139 17.35 -10.92 9.87
C GLY A 139 17.03 -10.12 8.60
N ARG A 140 16.60 -8.85 8.72
CA ARG A 140 16.35 -7.96 7.59
C ARG A 140 17.54 -7.02 7.42
N SER A 141 18.21 -7.12 6.28
CA SER A 141 19.27 -6.19 5.91
C SER A 141 19.22 -5.88 4.42
N LEU A 142 19.66 -4.68 4.09
CA LEU A 142 19.88 -4.25 2.72
C LEU A 142 21.36 -3.95 2.57
N ARG A 143 22.03 -4.67 1.66
CA ARG A 143 23.42 -4.45 1.30
C ARG A 143 23.48 -3.71 -0.03
N ILE A 144 24.23 -2.61 -0.05
CA ILE A 144 24.34 -1.76 -1.23
C ILE A 144 25.80 -1.58 -1.57
N GLU A 145 26.18 -1.98 -2.78
CA GLU A 145 27.51 -1.75 -3.34
C GLU A 145 27.47 -0.48 -4.20
N ALA A 146 28.31 0.49 -3.86
CA ALA A 146 28.34 1.81 -4.48
C ALA A 146 29.80 2.25 -4.68
N GLY A 147 30.37 1.90 -5.82
CA GLY A 147 31.81 2.09 -6.08
C GLY A 147 32.66 1.22 -5.13
N ASP A 148 33.51 1.88 -4.32
CA ASP A 148 34.35 1.25 -3.30
C ASP A 148 33.69 1.16 -1.91
N LEU A 149 32.45 1.66 -1.79
CA LEU A 149 31.66 1.61 -0.57
C LEU A 149 30.71 0.41 -0.58
N ILE A 150 30.67 -0.28 0.56
CA ILE A 150 29.63 -1.27 0.87
C ILE A 150 28.84 -0.74 2.06
N ALA A 151 27.57 -0.40 1.85
CA ALA A 151 26.65 0.04 2.89
C ALA A 151 25.75 -1.13 3.31
N GLU A 152 25.77 -1.48 4.60
CA GLU A 152 24.84 -2.42 5.20
C GLU A 152 23.86 -1.67 6.10
N VAL A 153 22.59 -1.80 5.74
CA VAL A 153 21.50 -1.02 6.30
C VAL A 153 20.59 -1.91 7.13
N VAL A 154 20.24 -1.45 8.33
CA VAL A 154 19.31 -2.14 9.24
C VAL A 154 18.28 -1.14 9.77
N GLY A 155 17.12 -1.08 9.12
CA GLY A 155 15.97 -0.29 9.57
C GLY A 155 16.15 1.23 9.51
N THR A 156 16.23 1.82 8.31
CA THR A 156 16.61 3.25 8.18
C THR A 156 15.97 3.93 6.96
N LEU A 157 15.83 5.26 7.07
CA LEU A 157 15.60 6.16 5.93
C LEU A 157 16.94 6.78 5.54
N PHE A 158 17.40 6.52 4.32
CA PHE A 158 18.74 6.90 3.88
C PHE A 158 18.79 7.21 2.37
N ALA A 159 19.88 7.86 1.96
CA ALA A 159 20.21 8.16 0.58
C ALA A 159 21.61 7.64 0.25
N ILE A 160 21.79 7.09 -0.95
CA ILE A 160 23.11 6.81 -1.51
C ILE A 160 23.20 7.50 -2.87
N GLU A 161 24.19 8.37 -3.02
CA GLU A 161 24.49 9.06 -4.26
C GLU A 161 25.81 8.54 -4.82
N VAL A 162 25.80 8.15 -6.10
CA VAL A 162 26.99 7.74 -6.83
C VAL A 162 27.12 8.62 -8.06
N ASN A 163 28.24 9.32 -8.15
CA ASN A 163 28.65 10.06 -9.34
C ASN A 163 30.03 9.57 -9.80
N ASP A 164 30.53 10.12 -10.91
CA ASP A 164 31.77 9.66 -11.55
C ASP A 164 33.02 9.78 -10.65
N GLN A 165 32.95 10.52 -9.54
CA GLN A 165 34.10 10.84 -8.68
C GLN A 165 33.97 10.32 -7.24
N ARG A 166 32.76 10.06 -6.74
CA ARG A 166 32.53 9.65 -5.36
C ARG A 166 31.20 8.95 -5.16
N ALA A 167 31.16 8.10 -4.12
CA ALA A 167 29.94 7.57 -3.53
C ALA A 167 29.71 8.20 -2.15
N CYS A 168 28.48 8.61 -1.84
CA CYS A 168 28.11 9.23 -0.58
C CYS A 168 26.89 8.52 0.03
N VAL A 169 26.96 8.20 1.32
CA VAL A 169 25.86 7.61 2.09
C VAL A 169 25.38 8.64 3.11
N ALA A 170 24.10 9.02 3.08
CA ALA A 170 23.47 9.96 4.00
C ALA A 170 22.29 9.29 4.74
N VAL A 171 22.19 9.46 6.05
CA VAL A 171 21.21 8.75 6.89
C VAL A 171 20.29 9.74 7.59
N ALA A 172 19.02 9.84 7.18
CA ALA A 172 18.06 10.71 7.87
C ALA A 172 17.73 10.16 9.26
N HIS A 173 17.43 8.85 9.33
CA HIS A 173 17.05 8.14 10.55
C HIS A 173 17.62 6.72 10.57
N GLY A 174 18.16 6.30 11.69
CA GLY A 174 18.72 4.98 11.94
C GLY A 174 20.25 4.92 11.83
N ARG A 175 20.78 3.77 11.42
CA ARG A 175 22.22 3.52 11.35
C ARG A 175 22.61 2.68 10.14
N VAL A 176 23.69 3.06 9.49
CA VAL A 176 24.26 2.35 8.34
C VAL A 176 25.71 2.03 8.61
N ARG A 177 26.07 0.75 8.50
CA ARG A 177 27.46 0.30 8.56
C ARG A 177 28.07 0.45 7.18
N VAL A 178 29.05 1.32 7.04
CA VAL A 178 29.75 1.57 5.77
C VAL A 178 31.14 0.96 5.84
N THR A 179 31.44 0.07 4.91
CA THR A 179 32.77 -0.53 4.74
C THR A 179 33.44 0.06 3.51
N ARG A 180 34.71 0.48 3.65
CA ARG A 180 35.57 0.98 2.58
C ARG A 180 36.96 0.36 2.72
N GLY A 181 37.32 -0.53 1.80
CA GLY A 181 38.54 -1.34 1.94
C GLY A 181 38.54 -2.09 3.28
N ALA A 182 39.54 -1.85 4.11
CA ALA A 182 39.66 -2.44 5.45
C ALA A 182 38.95 -1.63 6.56
N SER A 183 38.47 -0.42 6.26
CA SER A 183 37.86 0.47 7.24
C SER A 183 36.36 0.24 7.34
N VAL A 184 35.86 0.13 8.57
CA VAL A 184 34.42 0.09 8.86
C VAL A 184 34.06 1.33 9.66
N GLN A 185 33.07 2.08 9.19
CA GLN A 185 32.55 3.27 9.85
C GLN A 185 31.04 3.14 10.02
N LEU A 186 30.51 3.74 11.09
CA LEU A 186 29.07 3.80 11.34
C LEU A 186 28.58 5.21 11.01
N VAL A 187 27.56 5.32 10.16
CA VAL A 187 26.88 6.57 9.82
C VAL A 187 25.52 6.56 10.50
N THR A 188 25.24 7.55 11.34
CA THR A 188 24.01 7.64 12.12
C THR A 188 23.12 8.79 11.66
N ASP A 189 22.00 9.02 12.35
CA ASP A 189 21.06 10.11 12.15
C ASP A 189 21.73 11.45 11.79
N ARG A 190 21.26 12.02 10.68
CA ARG A 190 21.68 13.32 10.15
C ARG A 190 23.16 13.41 9.81
N GLN A 191 23.81 12.27 9.57
CA GLN A 191 25.18 12.20 9.09
C GLN A 191 25.27 11.70 7.64
N GLN A 192 26.36 12.09 6.99
CA GLN A 192 26.79 11.66 5.67
C GLN A 192 28.26 11.23 5.72
N LEU A 193 28.60 10.20 4.96
CA LEU A 193 29.99 9.78 4.72
C LEU A 193 30.18 9.55 3.21
N CYS A 194 31.12 10.26 2.60
CA CYS A 194 31.54 10.03 1.21
C CYS A 194 32.84 9.24 1.14
N SER A 195 33.08 8.59 -0.01
CA SER A 195 34.26 7.75 -0.33
C SER A 195 35.61 8.43 -0.08
N ASN A 196 35.65 9.76 -0.07
CA ASN A 196 36.87 10.55 0.12
C ASN A 196 36.98 11.17 1.51
N ASP A 197 35.97 11.00 2.36
CA ASP A 197 35.96 11.56 3.71
C ASP A 197 36.62 10.61 4.69
N ALA A 198 37.36 11.16 5.65
CA ALA A 198 37.95 10.39 6.74
C ALA A 198 36.92 10.01 7.82
N ALA A 199 35.87 10.82 8.01
CA ALA A 199 34.85 10.65 9.04
C ALA A 199 33.47 11.18 8.59
N PRO A 200 32.37 10.73 9.21
CA PRO A 200 31.04 11.24 8.91
C PRO A 200 30.88 12.72 9.28
N HIS A 201 30.13 13.46 8.47
CA HIS A 201 29.82 14.88 8.66
C HIS A 201 28.30 15.13 8.54
N ALA A 202 27.82 16.35 8.77
CA ALA A 202 26.39 16.65 8.68
C ALA A 202 25.83 16.52 7.24
N ILE A 203 24.60 16.05 7.09
CA ILE A 203 23.95 15.93 5.78
C ILE A 203 23.77 17.32 5.14
N PRO A 204 24.15 17.50 3.86
CA PRO A 204 23.86 18.72 3.11
C PRO A 204 22.35 18.99 3.02
N ALA A 205 21.95 20.26 3.11
CA ALA A 205 20.54 20.66 3.12
C ALA A 205 19.72 20.09 1.94
N ALA A 206 20.29 20.10 0.73
CA ALA A 206 19.63 19.57 -0.46
C ALA A 206 19.30 18.06 -0.35
N THR A 207 20.22 17.27 0.21
CA THR A 207 20.03 15.82 0.44
C THR A 207 19.02 15.59 1.57
N ALA A 208 19.07 16.39 2.64
CA ALA A 208 18.09 16.33 3.71
C ALA A 208 16.65 16.63 3.19
N ASP A 209 16.50 17.61 2.30
CA ASP A 209 15.22 17.95 1.68
C ASP A 209 14.70 16.84 0.76
N GLN A 210 15.59 16.15 0.02
CA GLN A 210 15.22 14.99 -0.79
C GLN A 210 14.71 13.84 0.09
N LEU A 211 15.42 13.52 1.19
CA LEU A 211 15.00 12.50 2.15
C LEU A 211 13.66 12.85 2.80
N ALA A 212 13.46 14.12 3.18
CA ALA A 212 12.20 14.59 3.74
C ALA A 212 11.03 14.48 2.74
N ARG A 213 11.26 14.79 1.45
CA ARG A 213 10.27 14.57 0.39
C ARG A 213 9.95 13.09 0.21
N HIS A 214 10.96 12.22 0.20
CA HIS A 214 10.77 10.78 0.07
C HIS A 214 9.96 10.21 1.24
N ALA A 215 10.26 10.61 2.48
CA ALA A 215 9.50 10.23 3.66
C ALA A 215 8.01 10.58 3.53
N ARG A 216 7.68 11.77 3.00
CA ARG A 216 6.28 12.17 2.76
C ARG A 216 5.60 11.28 1.71
N VAL A 217 6.31 10.93 0.64
CA VAL A 217 5.78 10.01 -0.39
C VAL A 217 5.52 8.62 0.20
N LEU A 218 6.43 8.13 1.04
CA LEU A 218 6.26 6.85 1.74
C LEU A 218 5.07 6.89 2.71
N ALA A 219 4.91 7.97 3.47
CA ALA A 219 3.77 8.16 4.37
C ALA A 219 2.43 8.15 3.61
N MET A 220 2.37 8.74 2.41
CA MET A 220 1.17 8.69 1.55
C MET A 220 0.93 7.32 0.91
N SER A 221 1.97 6.48 0.82
CA SER A 221 1.92 5.18 0.13
C SER A 221 1.90 3.99 1.10
N ALA A 222 2.07 4.24 2.40
CA ALA A 222 1.99 3.21 3.40
C ALA A 222 0.53 2.77 3.50
N PRO A 223 0.20 1.48 3.29
CA PRO A 223 -1.11 0.99 3.67
C PRO A 223 -1.28 1.26 5.17
N GLU A 224 -2.41 1.86 5.54
CA GLU A 224 -2.71 2.47 6.84
C GLU A 224 -2.83 1.46 8.01
N ASN A 225 -2.13 0.32 7.94
CA ASN A 225 -2.27 -0.82 8.84
C ASN A 225 -1.21 -0.89 9.95
N ALA A 226 -0.47 0.19 10.25
CA ALA A 226 0.68 0.12 11.18
C ALA A 226 0.67 1.14 12.35
N SER A 227 -0.44 1.83 12.63
CA SER A 227 -0.48 2.81 13.72
C SER A 227 -0.72 2.25 15.14
N ASP A 228 -0.88 0.94 15.33
CA ASP A 228 -1.10 0.34 16.66
C ASP A 228 0.19 -0.04 17.40
N SER A 229 1.17 0.87 17.41
CA SER A 229 2.27 0.84 18.38
C SER A 229 2.49 2.22 18.97
N SER A 230 1.40 2.84 19.43
CA SER A 230 1.51 3.97 20.36
C SER A 230 1.56 3.43 21.79
N SER A 231 2.73 3.60 22.40
CA SER A 231 3.05 3.39 23.80
C SER A 231 1.88 3.71 24.74
N SER A 232 1.45 2.74 25.53
CA SER A 232 0.61 3.01 26.71
C SER A 232 1.34 4.02 27.61
N PRO A 233 0.66 5.05 28.14
CA PRO A 233 1.24 5.90 29.17
C PRO A 233 1.55 5.05 30.41
N PRO A 234 2.63 5.34 31.16
CA PRO A 234 2.89 4.63 32.40
C PRO A 234 1.73 4.88 33.36
N LEU A 235 1.08 3.80 33.78
CA LEU A 235 0.12 3.81 34.88
C LEU A 235 0.77 4.50 36.08
N GLY A 236 0.15 5.61 36.49
CA GLY A 236 0.60 6.42 37.60
C GLY A 236 0.73 5.61 38.87
N ALA A 237 1.82 5.88 39.59
CA ALA A 237 2.03 5.44 40.96
C ALA A 237 0.84 5.85 41.84
N THR A 238 0.25 4.87 42.51
CA THR A 238 -0.80 5.05 43.51
C THR A 238 -0.25 5.89 44.66
N ALA A 239 -0.79 7.09 44.87
CA ALA A 239 -0.56 7.89 46.06
C ALA A 239 -1.25 7.24 47.28
N PRO A 240 -0.67 7.32 48.49
CA PRO A 240 -1.27 6.76 49.69
C PRO A 240 -2.49 7.59 50.15
N VAL A 241 -3.60 6.89 50.39
CA VAL A 241 -4.83 7.45 50.98
C VAL A 241 -4.59 7.74 52.47
N PRO A 242 -4.90 8.93 53.00
CA PRO A 242 -4.86 9.18 54.43
C PRO A 242 -6.06 8.51 55.13
N ALA A 243 -5.76 7.90 56.27
CA ALA A 243 -6.73 7.24 57.14
C ALA A 243 -7.82 8.21 57.61
N ILE A 244 -9.08 7.79 57.45
CA ILE A 244 -10.24 8.41 58.11
C ILE A 244 -10.76 7.39 59.15
N ASP A 245 -10.63 7.78 60.41
CA ASP A 245 -11.28 7.16 61.57
C ASP A 245 -12.80 7.35 61.51
N VAL A 246 -13.57 6.26 61.64
CA VAL A 246 -15.00 6.32 61.99
C VAL A 246 -15.32 5.16 62.95
N PRO A 247 -16.10 5.41 64.02
CA PRO A 247 -16.05 4.60 65.23
C PRO A 247 -16.97 3.38 65.24
N ARG A 248 -16.51 2.47 66.11
CA ARG A 248 -17.11 1.24 66.62
C ARG A 248 -18.49 1.46 67.23
N ALA A 249 -19.49 0.71 66.75
CA ALA A 249 -20.74 0.44 67.46
C ALA A 249 -20.88 -1.08 67.68
N THR A 250 -21.34 -1.41 68.87
CA THR A 250 -21.30 -2.70 69.55
C THR A 250 -22.55 -3.57 69.33
N ASP A 251 -22.32 -4.88 69.51
CA ASP A 251 -23.17 -5.91 70.09
C ASP A 251 -24.39 -6.52 69.37
N ALA A 252 -24.21 -7.82 69.08
CA ALA A 252 -24.97 -8.98 69.56
C ALA A 252 -26.41 -9.24 69.05
N VAL A 253 -26.63 -10.45 68.50
CA VAL A 253 -27.31 -11.60 69.14
C VAL A 253 -27.62 -12.69 68.10
N ALA A 254 -27.41 -13.94 68.52
CA ALA A 254 -27.61 -15.20 67.79
C ALA A 254 -29.09 -15.61 67.62
N ARG A 255 -29.42 -16.34 66.53
CA ARG A 255 -30.00 -17.72 66.53
C ARG A 255 -30.54 -18.22 65.17
N SER A 256 -30.20 -19.48 64.88
CA SER A 256 -31.00 -20.58 64.27
C SER A 256 -31.48 -20.54 62.80
N ALA A 257 -30.97 -21.51 62.01
CA ALA A 257 -31.60 -22.53 61.11
C ALA A 257 -32.96 -22.27 60.39
N PRO A 258 -33.36 -22.95 59.27
CA PRO A 258 -33.03 -24.33 58.88
C PRO A 258 -32.92 -24.64 57.35
N ALA A 259 -32.93 -25.93 57.04
CA ALA A 259 -32.62 -26.64 55.80
C ALA A 259 -33.74 -26.71 54.73
N THR A 260 -33.39 -27.42 53.65
CA THR A 260 -34.23 -28.15 52.66
C THR A 260 -34.98 -27.37 51.58
N SER A 261 -34.59 -27.57 50.31
CA SER A 261 -35.32 -28.44 49.37
C SER A 261 -34.67 -28.41 47.97
N SER A 262 -34.22 -29.57 47.51
CA SER A 262 -33.83 -29.83 46.12
C SER A 262 -35.01 -30.51 45.42
N ALA A 263 -35.45 -29.95 44.28
CA ALA A 263 -36.55 -30.49 43.48
C ALA A 263 -36.05 -31.04 42.14
N THR A 264 -36.17 -32.36 42.04
CA THR A 264 -36.37 -33.31 40.95
C THR A 264 -36.64 -32.81 39.51
N ALA A 265 -36.02 -33.53 38.56
CA ALA A 265 -36.17 -33.49 37.11
C ALA A 265 -37.57 -33.91 36.58
N PRO A 266 -37.78 -33.85 35.25
CA PRO A 266 -37.93 -35.14 34.56
C PRO A 266 -37.20 -35.27 33.21
N SER A 267 -36.89 -36.54 32.92
CA SER A 267 -36.29 -37.12 31.71
C SER A 267 -37.31 -37.25 30.55
N PRO A 268 -36.85 -37.48 29.31
CA PRO A 268 -37.42 -38.61 28.57
C PRO A 268 -36.38 -39.48 27.84
N GLY A 269 -36.40 -40.78 28.17
CA GLY A 269 -36.59 -41.93 27.26
C GLY A 269 -35.62 -42.18 26.08
N PRO A 270 -34.91 -43.32 26.06
CA PRO A 270 -34.23 -43.85 24.87
C PRO A 270 -35.11 -44.86 24.12
N GLY A 271 -35.17 -44.71 22.79
CA GLY A 271 -35.82 -45.65 21.87
C GLY A 271 -34.79 -46.52 21.14
N THR A 272 -34.92 -47.82 21.35
CA THR A 272 -34.18 -48.95 20.79
C THR A 272 -34.52 -49.19 19.31
N GLY A 273 -33.54 -49.63 18.50
CA GLY A 273 -33.81 -50.22 17.18
C GLY A 273 -32.54 -50.62 16.41
N PRO A 274 -32.30 -51.93 16.17
CA PRO A 274 -31.06 -52.45 15.58
C PRO A 274 -31.16 -52.64 14.06
N GLY A 275 -30.05 -52.52 13.34
CA GLY A 275 -29.94 -52.83 11.92
C GLY A 275 -28.50 -53.16 11.54
N ALA A 276 -28.32 -54.38 11.05
CA ALA A 276 -27.04 -55.06 10.88
C ALA A 276 -26.22 -54.64 9.65
N ILE A 277 -24.93 -54.95 9.78
CA ILE A 277 -23.78 -55.03 8.85
C ILE A 277 -24.12 -55.69 7.48
N PRO A 278 -23.31 -55.51 6.40
CA PRO A 278 -21.95 -56.08 6.35
C PRO A 278 -20.84 -55.20 5.76
N SER A 279 -19.64 -55.50 6.26
CA SER A 279 -18.31 -55.15 5.79
C SER A 279 -18.10 -55.44 4.30
N VAL A 280 -17.37 -54.54 3.63
CA VAL A 280 -16.61 -54.88 2.42
C VAL A 280 -15.17 -54.44 2.64
N ILE A 281 -14.30 -55.44 2.59
CA ILE A 281 -12.85 -55.38 2.59
C ILE A 281 -12.43 -54.81 1.23
N ALA A 282 -11.66 -53.72 1.21
CA ALA A 282 -10.97 -53.24 0.01
C ALA A 282 -9.46 -53.17 0.25
N THR A 283 -8.82 -54.22 -0.23
CA THR A 283 -7.39 -54.46 -0.44
C THR A 283 -6.69 -53.28 -1.13
N THR A 284 -5.62 -52.75 -0.55
CA THR A 284 -4.67 -51.86 -1.22
C THR A 284 -3.49 -52.67 -1.80
N PRO A 285 -3.17 -52.57 -3.10
CA PRO A 285 -1.91 -53.08 -3.62
C PRO A 285 -0.80 -52.05 -3.43
N ARG A 286 0.23 -52.50 -2.71
CA ARG A 286 1.55 -51.90 -2.55
C ARG A 286 2.29 -51.96 -3.89
N THR A 287 2.50 -50.80 -4.52
CA THR A 287 3.37 -50.70 -5.70
C THR A 287 4.68 -50.05 -5.28
N ALA A 288 5.74 -50.87 -5.26
CA ALA A 288 7.11 -50.41 -5.18
C ALA A 288 7.48 -49.75 -6.53
N ILE A 289 8.02 -48.53 -6.49
CA ILE A 289 8.64 -47.91 -7.66
C ILE A 289 10.14 -47.89 -7.43
N THR A 290 10.79 -48.63 -8.31
CA THR A 290 12.22 -48.81 -8.51
C THR A 290 12.87 -47.50 -8.96
N ALA A 291 14.10 -47.27 -8.49
CA ALA A 291 15.00 -46.24 -8.98
C ALA A 291 15.45 -46.51 -10.43
N ALA A 292 15.45 -45.47 -11.27
CA ALA A 292 16.19 -45.36 -12.53
C ALA A 292 16.26 -43.86 -12.89
N SER A 293 17.44 -43.24 -12.81
CA SER A 293 18.39 -43.01 -13.91
C SER A 293 18.27 -41.58 -14.45
N GLU A 294 19.34 -40.82 -14.23
CA GLU A 294 19.64 -39.50 -14.78
C GLU A 294 19.70 -39.53 -16.32
N PRO A 295 19.29 -38.45 -17.00
CA PRO A 295 19.82 -38.12 -18.31
C PRO A 295 20.75 -36.89 -18.23
N THR A 296 22.03 -37.17 -18.49
CA THR A 296 23.05 -36.20 -18.88
C THR A 296 22.59 -35.42 -20.12
N ILE A 297 22.46 -34.09 -20.02
CA ILE A 297 22.29 -33.20 -21.18
C ILE A 297 23.61 -32.48 -21.45
N ALA A 298 24.12 -32.71 -22.65
CA ALA A 298 25.36 -32.15 -23.17
C ALA A 298 25.21 -30.67 -23.59
N LEU A 299 26.22 -29.87 -23.25
CA LEU A 299 26.42 -28.51 -23.78
C LEU A 299 26.85 -28.55 -25.26
N PRO A 300 26.41 -27.58 -26.08
CA PRO A 300 27.14 -27.16 -27.27
C PRO A 300 27.90 -25.84 -27.01
N GLY A 301 29.18 -25.84 -27.38
CA GLY A 301 30.10 -24.71 -27.26
C GLY A 301 29.90 -23.58 -28.30
N PRO A 302 30.66 -22.48 -28.15
CA PRO A 302 30.46 -21.25 -28.92
C PRO A 302 31.14 -21.28 -30.29
N ARG A 303 30.45 -20.73 -31.31
CA ARG A 303 31.02 -20.40 -32.63
C ARG A 303 31.38 -18.91 -32.68
N SER A 304 32.68 -18.64 -32.87
CA SER A 304 33.23 -17.37 -33.36
C SER A 304 33.01 -17.22 -34.86
N SER A 305 32.70 -15.99 -35.30
CA SER A 305 32.93 -15.33 -36.63
C SER A 305 31.98 -14.13 -36.68
N GLY A 306 32.29 -12.89 -37.08
CA GLY A 306 33.45 -12.25 -37.66
C GLY A 306 33.01 -10.85 -38.14
N THR A 307 33.90 -9.87 -37.98
CA THR A 307 34.17 -8.72 -38.88
C THR A 307 33.04 -7.89 -39.53
N ALA A 308 33.07 -6.61 -39.17
CA ALA A 308 33.13 -5.40 -40.02
C ALA A 308 31.98 -5.05 -40.99
N THR A 309 31.50 -3.79 -40.91
CA THR A 309 31.64 -2.76 -41.97
C THR A 309 30.92 -1.45 -41.55
N THR A 310 31.66 -0.33 -41.58
CA THR A 310 31.19 1.07 -41.52
C THR A 310 30.66 1.54 -42.88
N PRO A 311 29.74 2.54 -42.92
CA PRO A 311 30.14 3.89 -43.38
C PRO A 311 29.41 5.00 -42.57
N ARG A 312 30.04 6.08 -42.11
CA ARG A 312 30.68 7.26 -42.75
C ARG A 312 29.74 8.20 -43.53
N THR A 313 29.69 9.44 -43.01
CA THR A 313 29.43 10.75 -43.65
C THR A 313 28.02 11.11 -44.11
N ALA A 314 27.44 12.20 -43.56
CA ALA A 314 27.61 13.55 -44.14
C ALA A 314 27.02 14.65 -43.25
N THR A 315 27.72 15.78 -43.25
CA THR A 315 27.45 17.04 -42.54
C THR A 315 27.02 18.09 -43.57
N ALA A 316 25.96 18.87 -43.30
CA ALA A 316 25.69 20.24 -43.82
C ALA A 316 24.37 20.70 -43.15
N ALA A 317 24.27 21.73 -42.30
CA ALA A 317 24.71 23.12 -42.36
C ALA A 317 23.95 24.00 -43.37
N VAL A 318 23.34 25.06 -42.82
CA VAL A 318 23.17 26.45 -43.35
C VAL A 318 21.75 26.95 -43.70
N ALA A 319 21.42 28.06 -43.00
CA ALA A 319 20.67 29.27 -43.36
C ALA A 319 19.12 29.33 -43.31
N SER A 320 18.64 30.18 -42.39
CA SER A 320 18.00 31.50 -42.62
C SER A 320 17.34 31.70 -44.00
N THR A 321 16.15 32.28 -44.17
CA THR A 321 15.79 33.67 -43.80
C THR A 321 14.33 33.95 -44.24
N SER A 322 13.71 34.96 -43.62
CA SER A 322 12.78 35.95 -44.23
C SER A 322 11.25 35.75 -44.27
N THR A 323 10.59 36.54 -43.39
CA THR A 323 9.72 37.72 -43.67
C THR A 323 8.53 37.66 -44.64
N SER A 324 7.44 38.31 -44.19
CA SER A 324 6.37 39.02 -44.93
C SER A 324 5.12 38.24 -45.34
N ALA A 325 3.97 38.58 -44.74
CA ALA A 325 3.05 39.63 -45.24
C ALA A 325 1.58 39.36 -44.82
N LEU A 326 0.95 40.39 -44.25
CA LEU A 326 -0.51 40.58 -44.18
C LEU A 326 -1.12 40.68 -45.60
N PRO A 327 -2.42 40.37 -45.75
CA PRO A 327 -3.37 41.48 -45.91
C PRO A 327 -4.71 41.31 -45.18
N ALA A 328 -5.39 42.44 -45.05
CA ALA A 328 -6.68 42.68 -44.39
C ALA A 328 -7.90 42.47 -45.36
N PRO A 329 -9.08 43.09 -45.18
CA PRO A 329 -10.30 42.42 -44.68
C PRO A 329 -11.53 42.53 -45.63
N ARG A 330 -12.71 42.09 -45.11
CA ARG A 330 -14.13 42.35 -45.54
C ARG A 330 -14.77 41.43 -46.61
N PRO A 331 -16.12 41.41 -46.79
CA PRO A 331 -17.25 41.78 -45.91
C PRO A 331 -18.47 40.80 -45.92
N SER A 332 -19.40 41.06 -44.99
CA SER A 332 -20.89 40.99 -45.07
C SER A 332 -21.65 39.84 -45.73
N GLY A 333 -22.61 39.27 -44.97
CA GLY A 333 -23.71 38.47 -45.49
C GLY A 333 -24.81 38.24 -44.44
N THR A 334 -25.84 39.07 -44.49
CA THR A 334 -27.10 39.10 -43.72
C THR A 334 -28.09 37.98 -44.07
N ALA A 335 -29.13 37.86 -43.22
CA ALA A 335 -30.48 37.33 -43.49
C ALA A 335 -30.64 35.80 -43.22
N THR A 336 -31.68 35.22 -42.63
CA THR A 336 -33.07 35.64 -42.33
C THR A 336 -33.67 34.63 -41.31
N THR A 337 -34.44 35.11 -40.34
CA THR A 337 -35.40 34.33 -39.51
C THR A 337 -36.66 33.98 -40.30
N PRO A 338 -37.37 32.90 -39.93
CA PRO A 338 -38.75 33.16 -39.50
C PRO A 338 -39.20 32.40 -38.24
N ARG A 339 -40.00 33.17 -37.51
CA ARG A 339 -40.93 32.95 -36.40
C ARG A 339 -42.05 31.96 -36.74
N THR A 340 -42.62 31.29 -35.72
CA THR A 340 -44.06 31.05 -35.38
C THR A 340 -44.18 29.71 -34.60
N ALA A 341 -44.29 29.70 -33.27
CA ALA A 341 -45.47 29.76 -32.39
C ALA A 341 -46.26 28.43 -32.21
N ALA A 342 -46.24 27.90 -30.96
CA ALA A 342 -47.30 27.15 -30.24
C ALA A 342 -46.72 26.80 -28.84
N ALA A 343 -47.07 27.48 -27.74
CA ALA A 343 -48.25 27.31 -26.90
C ALA A 343 -48.45 25.87 -26.35
N SER A 344 -48.12 25.63 -25.08
CA SER A 344 -49.06 25.15 -24.04
C SER A 344 -48.39 24.55 -22.78
N SER A 345 -48.75 25.15 -21.63
CA SER A 345 -49.05 24.50 -20.33
C SER A 345 -47.93 24.07 -19.36
N SER A 346 -47.60 24.98 -18.43
CA SER A 346 -47.16 24.67 -17.07
C SER A 346 -48.34 24.21 -16.18
N PRO A 347 -48.09 23.36 -15.17
CA PRO A 347 -48.86 23.36 -13.92
C PRO A 347 -48.04 23.97 -12.76
N ALA A 348 -48.70 24.87 -12.02
CA ALA A 348 -48.24 25.55 -10.82
C ALA A 348 -48.24 24.62 -9.57
N PRO A 349 -47.49 24.98 -8.51
CA PRO A 349 -47.42 24.22 -7.26
C PRO A 349 -48.54 24.61 -6.26
N PRO A 350 -48.92 23.73 -5.31
CA PRO A 350 -49.77 24.12 -4.20
C PRO A 350 -48.97 24.80 -3.08
N ALA A 351 -49.58 25.84 -2.52
CA ALA A 351 -49.04 26.74 -1.51
C ALA A 351 -49.50 26.37 -0.08
N SER A 352 -48.66 26.78 0.88
CA SER A 352 -48.98 27.34 2.21
C SER A 352 -49.66 26.47 3.28
N GLY A 353 -48.87 26.17 4.33
CA GLY A 353 -49.34 25.96 5.70
C GLY A 353 -48.56 26.87 6.65
N THR A 354 -49.24 27.89 7.17
CA THR A 354 -48.80 28.90 8.14
C THR A 354 -48.76 28.34 9.57
N ALA A 355 -47.69 28.61 10.32
CA ALA A 355 -47.69 28.48 11.79
C ALA A 355 -46.79 29.56 12.44
N THR A 356 -47.47 30.64 12.82
CA THR A 356 -47.34 31.52 13.99
C THR A 356 -46.13 31.34 14.93
N ALA A 357 -45.35 32.43 15.09
CA ALA A 357 -44.48 32.70 16.24
C ALA A 357 -45.24 33.49 17.33
N PRO A 358 -44.72 33.54 18.58
CA PRO A 358 -44.60 34.86 19.21
C PRO A 358 -43.34 35.11 20.07
N HIS A 359 -43.00 36.40 20.14
CA HIS A 359 -42.25 37.19 21.13
C HIS A 359 -40.74 36.93 21.32
N ALA A 360 -39.84 37.88 20.98
CA ALA A 360 -39.61 39.24 21.49
C ALA A 360 -38.82 39.27 22.80
N GLY A 361 -37.58 39.77 22.71
CA GLY A 361 -36.66 40.00 23.83
C GLY A 361 -35.48 40.86 23.38
N THR A 362 -35.65 42.17 23.53
CA THR A 362 -34.72 43.27 23.26
C THR A 362 -33.65 43.38 24.35
N ALA A 363 -32.38 43.62 23.99
CA ALA A 363 -31.38 44.39 24.75
C ALA A 363 -30.06 44.36 23.96
N ALA A 364 -29.62 45.47 23.36
CA ALA A 364 -28.94 46.62 23.96
C ALA A 364 -27.41 46.50 23.79
N ALA A 365 -26.87 47.51 23.12
CA ALA A 365 -25.48 47.72 22.77
C ALA A 365 -24.58 47.91 24.00
N SER A 366 -23.32 47.47 23.87
CA SER A 366 -22.16 48.08 24.55
C SER A 366 -20.89 47.62 23.82
N ASP A 367 -20.19 48.59 23.21
CA ASP A 367 -18.74 48.52 22.97
C ASP A 367 -18.01 48.44 24.32
N PRO A 368 -16.82 47.83 24.36
CA PRO A 368 -15.64 48.70 24.52
C PRO A 368 -14.40 48.25 23.74
N GLU A 369 -13.78 49.23 23.09
CA GLU A 369 -12.39 49.64 23.29
C GLU A 369 -11.42 48.56 23.84
N THR A 370 -10.69 47.90 22.94
CA THR A 370 -9.55 47.07 23.31
C THR A 370 -8.27 47.88 23.15
N ALA A 371 -7.76 48.35 24.30
CA ALA A 371 -6.45 48.94 24.46
C ALA A 371 -5.34 47.92 24.13
N ALA A 372 -4.31 48.42 23.47
CA ALA A 372 -3.03 47.78 23.29
C ALA A 372 -2.33 47.60 24.65
N ASP A 373 -1.86 46.38 24.96
CA ASP A 373 -0.69 46.24 25.82
C ASP A 373 0.04 44.89 25.62
N SER A 374 1.37 45.02 25.52
CA SER A 374 2.42 44.10 25.96
C SER A 374 2.28 42.58 25.75
N SER A 375 2.92 42.07 24.69
CA SER A 375 3.47 40.70 24.67
C SER A 375 4.98 40.76 24.89
N ALA A 376 5.40 40.56 26.14
CA ALA A 376 6.78 40.36 26.53
C ALA A 376 7.25 38.95 26.09
N VAL A 377 8.43 38.93 25.48
CA VAL A 377 9.20 37.75 25.08
C VAL A 377 9.56 36.95 26.33
N GLN A 378 8.94 35.78 26.51
CA GLN A 378 9.30 34.84 27.57
C GLN A 378 10.42 33.92 27.06
N ALA A 379 11.63 34.13 27.61
CA ALA A 379 12.80 33.31 27.33
C ALA A 379 12.62 31.87 27.86
N PRO A 380 13.20 30.85 27.19
CA PRO A 380 13.17 29.48 27.67
C PRO A 380 14.06 29.30 28.91
N PRO A 381 13.66 28.44 29.88
CA PRO A 381 14.47 28.18 31.07
C PRO A 381 15.75 27.39 30.74
N PRO A 382 16.83 27.55 31.54
CA PRO A 382 18.09 26.87 31.31
C PRO A 382 18.00 25.36 31.61
N SER A 383 18.56 24.58 30.70
CA SER A 383 18.76 23.13 30.82
C SER A 383 19.52 22.77 32.10
N SER A 384 18.84 22.07 33.02
CA SER A 384 19.48 21.45 34.17
C SER A 384 20.45 20.36 33.70
N SER A 385 21.72 20.57 34.01
CA SER A 385 22.79 19.59 33.83
C SER A 385 22.58 18.45 34.82
N ALA A 386 22.17 17.27 34.32
CA ALA A 386 22.15 16.05 35.10
C ALA A 386 23.55 15.41 35.10
N THR A 387 24.23 15.56 36.23
CA THR A 387 25.48 14.89 36.59
C THR A 387 25.32 13.37 36.52
N MET A 388 26.05 12.72 35.61
CA MET A 388 26.19 11.26 35.61
C MET A 388 27.12 10.81 36.76
N PRO A 389 26.74 9.81 37.58
CA PRO A 389 27.66 9.18 38.51
C PRO A 389 28.64 8.28 37.75
N ARG A 390 29.92 8.67 37.81
CA ARG A 390 31.10 7.93 37.40
C ARG A 390 31.19 6.61 38.17
N THR A 391 30.83 5.51 37.52
CA THR A 391 31.05 4.15 38.03
C THR A 391 32.54 3.82 37.96
N ALA A 392 33.08 3.38 39.10
CA ALA A 392 34.49 3.04 39.27
C ALA A 392 34.87 1.75 38.51
N PRO A 393 36.10 1.64 37.98
CA PRO A 393 36.62 0.40 37.43
C PRO A 393 36.81 -0.62 38.55
N THR A 394 36.03 -1.70 38.53
CA THR A 394 36.23 -2.85 39.40
C THR A 394 37.44 -3.63 38.89
N THR A 395 38.44 -3.76 39.75
CA THR A 395 39.67 -4.53 39.55
C THR A 395 39.37 -6.01 39.32
N PRO A 396 40.10 -6.68 38.41
CA PRO A 396 40.04 -8.13 38.30
C PRO A 396 40.69 -8.76 39.53
N SER A 397 39.87 -9.40 40.36
CA SER A 397 40.35 -10.22 41.48
C SER A 397 40.87 -11.54 40.93
N SER A 398 42.20 -11.69 40.94
CA SER A 398 42.91 -12.92 40.66
C SER A 398 42.46 -14.01 41.63
N SER A 399 41.56 -14.89 41.18
CA SER A 399 41.19 -16.10 41.90
C SER A 399 42.25 -17.18 41.64
N ILE A 400 42.75 -17.68 42.75
CA ILE A 400 43.86 -18.62 42.91
C ILE A 400 43.53 -19.95 42.21
N ALA A 401 44.48 -20.43 41.42
CA ALA A 401 44.46 -21.74 40.79
C ALA A 401 44.38 -22.85 41.85
N GLY A 402 43.20 -23.44 42.01
CA GLY A 402 43.02 -24.72 42.69
C GLY A 402 43.51 -25.88 41.80
N PRO A 403 44.00 -26.98 42.40
CA PRO A 403 44.53 -28.13 41.66
C PRO A 403 43.47 -28.75 40.73
N PRO A 404 43.89 -29.36 39.61
CA PRO A 404 42.99 -29.95 38.63
C PRO A 404 42.25 -31.13 39.25
N SER A 405 41.02 -30.89 39.71
CA SER A 405 40.06 -31.95 39.99
C SER A 405 39.84 -32.73 38.70
N SER A 406 40.23 -34.00 38.72
CA SER A 406 40.02 -34.96 37.64
C SER A 406 38.57 -34.89 37.17
N GLN A 407 38.34 -34.27 36.00
CA GLN A 407 37.04 -34.24 35.36
C GLN A 407 36.68 -35.68 35.00
N ARG A 408 35.82 -36.27 35.84
CA ARG A 408 35.19 -37.55 35.59
C ARG A 408 34.34 -37.37 34.34
N GLU A 409 34.74 -38.03 33.27
CA GLU A 409 34.05 -38.05 31.98
C GLU A 409 32.56 -38.35 32.24
N PRO A 410 31.65 -37.39 31.99
CA PRO A 410 30.24 -37.55 32.32
C PRO A 410 29.68 -38.72 31.50
N THR A 411 29.22 -39.73 32.21
CA THR A 411 28.54 -40.90 31.64
C THR A 411 27.50 -40.41 30.61
N PRO A 412 27.50 -40.90 29.36
CA PRO A 412 26.56 -40.45 28.34
C PRO A 412 25.14 -40.67 28.81
N VAL A 413 24.46 -39.58 29.17
CA VAL A 413 23.05 -39.58 29.58
C VAL A 413 22.26 -40.00 28.35
N ALA A 414 21.52 -41.11 28.46
CA ALA A 414 20.65 -41.57 27.41
C ALA A 414 19.74 -40.41 26.95
N PRO A 415 19.63 -40.12 25.64
CA PRO A 415 18.87 -38.98 25.15
C PRO A 415 17.44 -39.06 25.67
N ALA A 416 17.03 -38.02 26.41
CA ALA A 416 15.67 -37.93 26.94
C ALA A 416 14.68 -38.07 25.78
N ALA A 417 13.61 -38.85 25.99
CA ALA A 417 12.57 -39.03 24.98
C ALA A 417 12.11 -37.65 24.45
N PRO A 418 11.94 -37.51 23.12
CA PRO A 418 11.55 -36.23 22.54
C PRO A 418 10.24 -35.78 23.16
N ARG A 419 10.21 -34.53 23.66
CA ARG A 419 8.99 -33.94 24.19
C ARG A 419 7.94 -33.90 23.08
N PRO A 420 6.66 -34.19 23.37
CA PRO A 420 5.58 -33.95 22.42
C PRO A 420 5.68 -32.52 21.88
N LEU A 421 5.65 -32.37 20.56
CA LEU A 421 5.67 -31.05 19.93
C LEU A 421 4.43 -30.28 20.40
N GLU A 422 4.65 -29.13 21.04
CA GLU A 422 3.55 -28.23 21.40
C GLU A 422 2.80 -27.81 20.12
N PRO A 423 1.46 -27.73 20.18
CA PRO A 423 0.71 -27.24 19.03
C PRO A 423 1.13 -25.80 18.72
N PRO A 424 1.22 -25.41 17.43
CA PRO A 424 1.68 -24.08 17.06
C PRO A 424 0.75 -23.01 17.60
N SER A 425 1.33 -21.88 18.04
CA SER A 425 0.56 -20.73 18.54
C SER A 425 -0.22 -20.04 17.41
N ALA A 426 -1.16 -19.15 17.78
CA ALA A 426 -1.89 -18.34 16.80
C ALA A 426 -0.93 -17.48 15.95
N GLU A 427 0.11 -16.91 16.56
CA GLU A 427 1.13 -16.07 15.93
C GLU A 427 2.03 -16.89 14.99
N GLU A 428 2.35 -18.13 15.33
CA GLU A 428 3.08 -19.05 14.45
C GLU A 428 2.26 -19.44 13.22
N LEU A 429 0.98 -19.74 13.42
CA LEU A 429 0.05 -20.02 12.33
C LEU A 429 -0.14 -18.79 11.44
N TYR A 430 -0.23 -17.59 12.01
CA TYR A 430 -0.38 -16.36 11.24
C TYR A 430 0.88 -16.06 10.41
N ARG A 431 2.08 -16.16 11.01
CA ARG A 431 3.35 -16.06 10.26
C ARG A 431 3.44 -17.09 9.14
N SER A 432 2.98 -18.31 9.38
CA SER A 432 2.92 -19.35 8.33
C SER A 432 1.95 -18.97 7.21
N ALA A 433 0.82 -18.32 7.52
CA ALA A 433 -0.12 -17.84 6.51
C ALA A 433 0.49 -16.72 5.67
N GLU A 434 1.16 -15.75 6.29
CA GLU A 434 1.86 -14.67 5.58
C GLU A 434 2.97 -15.20 4.67
N ALA A 435 3.79 -16.14 5.16
CA ALA A 435 4.82 -16.77 4.36
C ALA A 435 4.23 -17.51 3.14
N ALA A 436 3.11 -18.19 3.32
CA ALA A 436 2.40 -18.86 2.23
C ALA A 436 1.84 -17.87 1.21
N LEU A 437 1.24 -16.76 1.66
CA LEU A 437 0.78 -15.69 0.77
C LEU A 437 1.93 -15.04 -0.02
N ALA A 438 3.09 -14.85 0.62
CA ALA A 438 4.27 -14.24 -0.01
C ALA A 438 4.80 -15.06 -1.21
N VAL A 439 4.68 -16.39 -1.16
CA VAL A 439 5.06 -17.28 -2.28
C VAL A 439 3.88 -17.67 -3.18
N GLY A 440 2.69 -17.10 -2.94
CA GLY A 440 1.48 -17.37 -3.72
C GLY A 440 0.75 -18.68 -3.38
N ASP A 441 1.14 -19.40 -2.33
CA ASP A 441 0.44 -20.61 -1.86
C ASP A 441 -0.80 -20.23 -1.03
N ARG A 442 -1.84 -19.78 -1.73
CA ARG A 442 -3.13 -19.41 -1.11
C ARG A 442 -3.76 -20.59 -0.35
N ALA A 443 -3.55 -21.82 -0.78
CA ALA A 443 -4.14 -22.99 -0.14
C ALA A 443 -3.50 -23.26 1.24
N ALA A 444 -2.18 -23.14 1.35
CA ALA A 444 -1.50 -23.19 2.63
C ALA A 444 -1.90 -22.04 3.56
N ALA A 445 -2.03 -20.82 3.03
CA ALA A 445 -2.50 -19.68 3.80
C ALA A 445 -3.91 -19.93 4.39
N VAL A 446 -4.87 -20.37 3.58
CA VAL A 446 -6.23 -20.70 4.04
C VAL A 446 -6.22 -21.77 5.13
N ARG A 447 -5.40 -22.83 4.99
CA ARG A 447 -5.27 -23.86 6.02
C ARG A 447 -4.75 -23.29 7.34
N ALA A 448 -3.70 -22.45 7.30
CA ALA A 448 -3.14 -21.84 8.49
C ALA A 448 -4.13 -20.88 9.17
N LEU A 449 -4.78 -19.99 8.41
CA LEU A 449 -5.79 -19.07 8.93
C LEU A 449 -7.00 -19.81 9.53
N THR A 450 -7.45 -20.90 8.90
CA THR A 450 -8.54 -21.73 9.43
C THR A 450 -8.15 -22.40 10.76
N ARG A 451 -6.88 -22.79 10.91
CA ARG A 451 -6.37 -23.32 12.19
C ARG A 451 -6.36 -22.26 13.30
N ILE A 452 -6.09 -20.99 12.99
CA ILE A 452 -6.19 -19.89 13.96
C ILE A 452 -7.63 -19.80 14.49
N LEU A 453 -8.63 -19.88 13.61
CA LEU A 453 -10.05 -19.84 14.00
C LEU A 453 -10.50 -21.03 14.84
N ALA A 454 -9.77 -22.15 14.80
CA ALA A 454 -10.03 -23.32 15.62
C ALA A 454 -9.41 -23.22 17.03
N LEU A 455 -8.54 -22.23 17.29
CA LEU A 455 -7.98 -22.01 18.61
C LEU A 455 -9.00 -21.30 19.51
N PRO A 456 -9.27 -21.82 20.73
CA PRO A 456 -10.22 -21.20 21.65
C PRO A 456 -9.69 -19.83 22.11
N GLY A 457 -10.50 -18.78 21.93
CA GLY A 457 -10.16 -17.42 22.37
C GLY A 457 -8.97 -16.78 21.63
N GLY A 458 -8.66 -17.24 20.41
CA GLY A 458 -7.52 -16.73 19.65
C GLY A 458 -7.57 -15.22 19.42
N SER A 459 -6.55 -14.51 19.91
CA SER A 459 -6.37 -13.05 19.75
C SER A 459 -6.31 -12.59 18.30
N LEU A 460 -6.03 -13.51 17.36
CA LEU A 460 -5.90 -13.24 15.92
C LEU A 460 -7.13 -13.71 15.11
N ALA A 461 -8.27 -13.99 15.76
CA ALA A 461 -9.45 -14.49 15.06
C ALA A 461 -10.04 -13.46 14.07
N ASP A 462 -10.06 -12.18 14.43
CA ASP A 462 -10.55 -11.11 13.55
C ASP A 462 -9.62 -10.89 12.34
N GLN A 463 -8.31 -10.84 12.56
CA GLN A 463 -7.31 -10.75 11.50
C GLN A 463 -7.41 -11.95 10.53
N ALA A 464 -7.58 -13.17 11.07
CA ALA A 464 -7.74 -14.36 10.25
C ALA A 464 -9.02 -14.35 9.41
N LEU A 465 -10.15 -13.89 9.98
CA LEU A 465 -11.40 -13.73 9.24
C LEU A 465 -11.30 -12.68 8.12
N TYR A 466 -10.64 -11.56 8.38
CA TYR A 466 -10.44 -10.51 7.38
C TYR A 466 -9.55 -11.01 6.22
N GLU A 467 -8.43 -11.68 6.51
CA GLU A 467 -7.56 -12.23 5.46
C GLU A 467 -8.24 -13.35 4.65
N LEU A 468 -9.02 -14.23 5.29
CA LEU A 468 -9.84 -15.22 4.57
C LEU A 468 -10.86 -14.53 3.66
N ALA A 469 -11.52 -13.46 4.11
CA ALA A 469 -12.43 -12.69 3.27
C ALA A 469 -11.72 -12.09 2.05
N ARG A 470 -10.49 -11.56 2.22
CA ARG A 470 -9.68 -11.02 1.12
C ARG A 470 -9.25 -12.08 0.12
N ILE A 471 -8.81 -13.26 0.58
CA ILE A 471 -8.45 -14.38 -0.30
C ILE A 471 -9.68 -14.79 -1.15
N GLU A 472 -10.85 -14.93 -0.52
CA GLU A 472 -12.06 -15.31 -1.24
C GLU A 472 -12.58 -14.19 -2.17
N TYR A 473 -12.42 -12.93 -1.79
CA TYR A 473 -12.67 -11.78 -2.67
C TYR A 473 -11.80 -11.82 -3.93
N GLN A 474 -10.49 -12.04 -3.79
CA GLN A 474 -9.58 -12.16 -4.94
C GLN A 474 -9.96 -13.31 -5.88
N ARG A 475 -10.49 -14.41 -5.32
CA ARG A 475 -10.99 -15.57 -6.07
C ARG A 475 -12.39 -15.35 -6.67
N ARG A 476 -13.00 -14.18 -6.46
CA ARG A 476 -14.38 -13.85 -6.83
C ARG A 476 -15.44 -14.76 -6.18
N ALA A 477 -15.10 -15.36 -5.05
CA ALA A 477 -16.00 -16.20 -4.27
C ALA A 477 -16.81 -15.34 -3.29
N TRP A 478 -17.66 -14.45 -3.83
CA TRP A 478 -18.38 -13.40 -3.08
C TRP A 478 -19.15 -13.92 -1.87
N THR A 479 -19.85 -15.04 -2.00
CA THR A 479 -20.60 -15.65 -0.90
C THR A 479 -19.70 -16.12 0.24
N ALA A 480 -18.53 -16.71 -0.09
CA ALA A 480 -17.56 -17.15 0.90
C ALA A 480 -16.90 -15.95 1.60
N ALA A 481 -16.51 -14.93 0.83
CA ALA A 481 -15.96 -13.69 1.38
C ALA A 481 -16.95 -13.02 2.36
N ARG A 482 -18.22 -12.87 1.98
CA ARG A 482 -19.27 -12.32 2.85
C ARG A 482 -19.51 -13.16 4.10
N LYS A 483 -19.40 -14.48 4.03
CA LYS A 483 -19.49 -15.35 5.22
C LYS A 483 -18.41 -15.00 6.24
N HIS A 484 -17.17 -14.79 5.79
CA HIS A 484 -16.08 -14.39 6.68
C HIS A 484 -16.26 -12.97 7.23
N LEU A 485 -16.72 -12.02 6.41
CA LEU A 485 -17.03 -10.65 6.86
C LEU A 485 -18.20 -10.58 7.84
N ALA A 486 -19.22 -11.43 7.68
CA ALA A 486 -20.31 -11.53 8.63
C ALA A 486 -19.84 -12.07 9.99
N ALA A 487 -18.95 -13.07 9.98
CA ALA A 487 -18.32 -13.56 11.21
C ALA A 487 -17.42 -12.49 11.86
N LEU A 488 -16.67 -11.72 11.06
CA LEU A 488 -15.86 -10.60 11.54
C LEU A 488 -16.73 -9.53 12.21
N ALA A 489 -17.85 -9.15 11.56
CA ALA A 489 -18.78 -8.16 12.09
C ALA A 489 -19.50 -8.61 13.38
N ALA A 490 -19.47 -9.90 13.71
CA ALA A 490 -20.00 -10.43 14.97
C ALA A 490 -19.03 -10.23 16.15
N ILE A 491 -17.75 -9.91 15.89
CA ILE A 491 -16.76 -9.60 16.93
C ILE A 491 -16.96 -8.13 17.34
N ALA A 492 -17.42 -7.90 18.56
CA ALA A 492 -17.64 -6.55 19.08
C ALA A 492 -16.32 -5.78 19.13
N SER A 493 -16.35 -4.52 18.67
CA SER A 493 -15.23 -3.58 18.77
C SER A 493 -13.91 -4.04 18.12
N THR A 494 -13.94 -4.96 17.14
CA THR A 494 -12.74 -5.27 16.35
C THR A 494 -12.25 -4.03 15.60
N PRO A 495 -10.94 -3.74 15.60
CA PRO A 495 -10.37 -2.65 14.80
C PRO A 495 -10.61 -2.86 13.29
N LEU A 496 -10.88 -4.09 12.87
CA LEU A 496 -11.15 -4.45 11.47
C LEU A 496 -12.62 -4.30 11.06
N ALA A 497 -13.47 -3.74 11.92
CA ALA A 497 -14.90 -3.55 11.62
C ALA A 497 -15.09 -2.60 10.42
N GLU A 498 -14.34 -1.49 10.40
CA GLU A 498 -14.36 -0.51 9.31
C GLU A 498 -13.88 -1.12 7.98
N PRO A 499 -12.64 -1.63 7.86
CA PRO A 499 -12.15 -2.18 6.59
C PRO A 499 -12.95 -3.42 6.15
N GLY A 500 -13.51 -4.19 7.08
CA GLY A 500 -14.43 -5.28 6.79
C GLY A 500 -15.75 -4.80 6.15
N ARG A 501 -16.34 -3.71 6.64
CA ARG A 501 -17.55 -3.09 6.06
C ARG A 501 -17.27 -2.48 4.70
N TYR A 502 -16.11 -1.85 4.52
CA TYR A 502 -15.68 -1.34 3.21
C TYR A 502 -15.60 -2.48 2.17
N LEU A 503 -14.94 -3.59 2.52
CA LEU A 503 -14.81 -4.76 1.63
C LEU A 503 -16.17 -5.40 1.27
N ASP A 504 -17.13 -5.44 2.20
CA ASP A 504 -18.49 -5.93 1.91
C ASP A 504 -19.22 -5.07 0.86
N CYS A 505 -19.11 -3.74 0.98
CA CYS A 505 -19.68 -2.83 -0.02
C CYS A 505 -18.95 -2.91 -1.37
N ARG A 506 -17.63 -3.13 -1.38
CA ARG A 506 -16.86 -3.42 -2.61
C ARG A 506 -17.37 -4.69 -3.29
N ILE A 507 -17.59 -5.78 -2.54
CA ILE A 507 -18.20 -7.01 -3.06
C ILE A 507 -19.57 -6.71 -3.67
N ALA A 508 -20.39 -5.86 -3.06
CA ALA A 508 -21.69 -5.48 -3.61
C ALA A 508 -21.57 -4.81 -4.99
N VAL A 509 -20.58 -3.94 -5.21
CA VAL A 509 -20.32 -3.36 -6.54
C VAL A 509 -19.87 -4.40 -7.54
N GLU A 510 -18.88 -5.24 -7.19
CA GLU A 510 -18.32 -6.22 -8.13
C GLU A 510 -19.31 -7.33 -8.49
N ALA A 511 -20.17 -7.71 -7.53
CA ALA A 511 -21.29 -8.61 -7.75
C ALA A 511 -22.49 -7.94 -8.44
N LYS A 512 -22.39 -6.64 -8.78
CA LYS A 512 -23.48 -5.83 -9.38
C LYS A 512 -24.78 -5.89 -8.57
N ALA A 513 -24.66 -5.93 -7.25
CA ALA A 513 -25.81 -5.95 -6.36
C ALA A 513 -26.53 -4.60 -6.40
N SER A 514 -27.86 -4.62 -6.45
CA SER A 514 -28.70 -3.42 -6.56
C SER A 514 -28.63 -2.50 -5.33
N ASP A 515 -28.10 -3.00 -4.21
CA ASP A 515 -27.98 -2.29 -2.95
C ASP A 515 -26.58 -1.70 -2.69
N ALA A 516 -25.65 -1.79 -3.65
CA ALA A 516 -24.27 -1.30 -3.50
C ALA A 516 -24.19 0.19 -3.13
N GLU A 517 -24.98 1.05 -3.78
CA GLU A 517 -25.06 2.49 -3.45
C GLU A 517 -25.51 2.70 -2.00
N ARG A 518 -26.52 1.95 -1.55
CA ARG A 518 -27.04 2.01 -0.18
C ARG A 518 -26.02 1.51 0.84
N CYS A 519 -25.24 0.49 0.48
CA CYS A 519 -24.15 -0.01 1.32
C CYS A 519 -23.13 1.09 1.61
N PHE A 520 -22.62 1.74 0.55
CA PHE A 520 -21.63 2.81 0.71
C PHE A 520 -22.19 4.05 1.42
N ALA A 521 -23.45 4.42 1.19
CA ALA A 521 -24.08 5.50 1.94
C ALA A 521 -24.13 5.22 3.45
N ARG A 522 -24.48 3.98 3.85
CA ARG A 522 -24.45 3.56 5.26
C ARG A 522 -23.04 3.50 5.82
N TYR A 523 -22.08 3.03 5.03
CA TYR A 523 -20.67 2.99 5.41
C TYR A 523 -20.16 4.40 5.74
N ARG A 524 -20.38 5.39 4.88
CA ARG A 524 -19.96 6.79 5.15
C ARG A 524 -20.62 7.36 6.40
N ALA A 525 -21.89 7.04 6.63
CA ALA A 525 -22.61 7.47 7.83
C ALA A 525 -22.03 6.85 9.12
N ALA A 526 -21.61 5.58 9.06
CA ALA A 526 -21.01 4.88 10.19
C ALA A 526 -19.54 5.29 10.44
N TYR A 527 -18.80 5.63 9.38
CA TYR A 527 -17.37 5.93 9.42
C TYR A 527 -17.01 7.26 8.71
N PRO A 528 -17.47 8.42 9.22
CA PRO A 528 -17.31 9.73 8.55
C PRO A 528 -15.86 10.21 8.40
N ARG A 529 -14.95 9.61 9.18
CA ARG A 529 -13.50 9.87 9.16
C ARG A 529 -12.69 8.70 8.60
N SER A 530 -13.35 7.76 7.91
CA SER A 530 -12.65 6.64 7.30
C SER A 530 -11.60 7.13 6.28
N PRO A 531 -10.42 6.50 6.23
CA PRO A 531 -9.44 6.78 5.18
C PRO A 531 -9.94 6.40 3.77
N HIS A 532 -10.94 5.50 3.67
CA HIS A 532 -11.54 5.10 2.40
C HIS A 532 -12.62 6.06 1.88
N ASP A 533 -12.92 7.19 2.54
CA ASP A 533 -14.00 8.09 2.11
C ASP A 533 -13.82 8.60 0.67
N LEU A 534 -12.58 8.89 0.24
CA LEU A 534 -12.27 9.28 -1.14
C LEU A 534 -12.71 8.21 -2.15
N ASP A 535 -12.31 6.96 -1.92
CA ASP A 535 -12.65 5.82 -2.80
C ASP A 535 -14.15 5.58 -2.82
N VAL A 536 -14.79 5.63 -1.64
CA VAL A 536 -16.23 5.44 -1.51
C VAL A 536 -17.00 6.53 -2.24
N LEU A 537 -16.60 7.80 -2.10
CA LEU A 537 -17.26 8.90 -2.76
C LEU A 537 -17.08 8.81 -4.29
N ALA A 538 -15.89 8.46 -4.77
CA ALA A 538 -15.66 8.23 -6.19
C ALA A 538 -16.54 7.09 -6.76
N VAL A 539 -16.72 6.00 -6.01
CA VAL A 539 -17.61 4.89 -6.40
C VAL A 539 -19.08 5.32 -6.39
N LEU A 540 -19.52 6.09 -5.39
CA LEU A 540 -20.88 6.62 -5.34
C LEU A 540 -21.17 7.54 -6.53
N VAL A 541 -20.24 8.43 -6.91
CA VAL A 541 -20.37 9.26 -8.12
C VAL A 541 -20.51 8.38 -9.36
N GLN A 542 -19.68 7.34 -9.50
CA GLN A 542 -19.75 6.41 -10.63
C GLN A 542 -21.09 5.66 -10.69
N LEU A 543 -21.61 5.16 -9.56
CA LEU A 543 -22.90 4.47 -9.49
C LEU A 543 -24.06 5.41 -9.82
N ALA A 544 -24.06 6.62 -9.28
CA ALA A 544 -25.08 7.64 -9.57
C ALA A 544 -25.05 8.05 -11.06
N HIS A 545 -23.85 8.21 -11.64
CA HIS A 545 -23.67 8.50 -13.05
C HIS A 545 -24.16 7.37 -13.95
N ALA A 546 -23.83 6.11 -13.61
CA ALA A 546 -24.29 4.95 -14.38
C ALA A 546 -25.82 4.85 -14.41
N ARG A 547 -26.50 5.31 -13.34
CA ARG A 547 -27.97 5.29 -13.23
C ARG A 547 -28.64 6.46 -13.96
N ALA A 548 -28.11 7.67 -13.85
CA ALA A 548 -28.82 8.90 -14.23
C ALA A 548 -27.94 9.96 -14.90
N GLY A 549 -26.79 9.55 -15.44
CA GLY A 549 -25.83 10.44 -16.10
C GLY A 549 -25.26 11.51 -15.17
N CYS A 550 -24.74 12.59 -15.76
CA CYS A 550 -24.10 13.67 -15.02
C CYS A 550 -25.06 14.41 -14.08
N ASP A 551 -26.35 14.52 -14.42
CA ASP A 551 -27.33 15.18 -13.57
C ASP A 551 -27.57 14.41 -12.28
N GLY A 552 -27.71 13.08 -12.36
CA GLY A 552 -27.86 12.24 -11.16
C GLY A 552 -26.61 12.18 -10.28
N ALA A 553 -25.43 12.35 -10.87
CA ALA A 553 -24.16 12.33 -10.15
C ALA A 553 -23.73 13.69 -9.56
N ARG A 554 -24.42 14.78 -9.94
CA ARG A 554 -23.97 16.17 -9.68
C ARG A 554 -23.63 16.42 -8.22
N ALA A 555 -24.53 16.10 -7.29
CA ALA A 555 -24.32 16.37 -5.86
C ALA A 555 -23.08 15.65 -5.30
N LEU A 556 -22.93 14.35 -5.58
CA LEU A 556 -21.78 13.55 -5.11
C LEU A 556 -20.47 14.01 -5.79
N ARG A 557 -20.55 14.41 -7.06
CA ARG A 557 -19.41 14.93 -7.83
C ARG A 557 -18.90 16.23 -7.22
N ASP A 558 -19.81 17.15 -6.91
CA ASP A 558 -19.49 18.44 -6.33
C ASP A 558 -18.91 18.25 -4.91
N GLU A 559 -19.44 17.31 -4.14
CA GLU A 559 -18.87 16.89 -2.85
C GLU A 559 -17.43 16.34 -3.02
N LEU A 560 -17.20 15.44 -3.99
CA LEU A 560 -15.87 14.87 -4.27
C LEU A 560 -14.86 15.96 -4.62
N ILE A 561 -15.24 16.89 -5.50
CA ILE A 561 -14.41 18.00 -5.93
C ILE A 561 -14.13 18.96 -4.77
N GLY A 562 -15.13 19.24 -3.93
CA GLY A 562 -14.99 20.14 -2.80
C GLY A 562 -14.11 19.57 -1.68
N ARG A 563 -14.32 18.30 -1.29
CA ARG A 563 -13.57 17.65 -0.21
C ARG A 563 -12.16 17.22 -0.64
N TYR A 564 -11.98 16.81 -1.89
CA TYR A 564 -10.73 16.23 -2.40
C TYR A 564 -10.22 16.90 -3.69
N PRO A 565 -10.02 18.23 -3.71
CA PRO A 565 -9.83 19.00 -4.94
C PRO A 565 -8.57 18.64 -5.73
N ARG A 566 -7.55 18.07 -5.08
CA ARG A 566 -6.24 17.76 -5.67
C ARG A 566 -6.06 16.29 -6.06
N THR A 567 -7.13 15.50 -6.03
CA THR A 567 -7.06 14.07 -6.40
C THR A 567 -7.32 13.85 -7.88
N ASP A 568 -6.74 12.79 -8.43
CA ASP A 568 -6.97 12.36 -9.83
C ASP A 568 -8.47 12.09 -10.07
N HIS A 569 -9.17 11.51 -9.09
CA HIS A 569 -10.62 11.27 -9.16
C HIS A 569 -11.41 12.57 -9.33
N ALA A 570 -11.12 13.60 -8.52
CA ALA A 570 -11.78 14.90 -8.68
C ALA A 570 -11.48 15.54 -10.04
N ALA A 571 -10.23 15.46 -10.52
CA ALA A 571 -9.86 15.97 -11.84
C ALA A 571 -10.59 15.25 -12.98
N ALA A 572 -10.65 13.92 -12.95
CA ALA A 572 -11.34 13.10 -13.94
C ALA A 572 -12.85 13.37 -13.99
N TRP A 573 -13.48 13.58 -12.83
CA TRP A 573 -14.92 13.86 -12.77
C TRP A 573 -15.29 15.27 -13.23
N ARG A 574 -14.39 16.26 -13.09
CA ARG A 574 -14.58 17.60 -13.69
C ARG A 574 -14.63 17.53 -15.21
N SER A 575 -13.74 16.76 -15.83
CA SER A 575 -13.68 16.64 -17.29
C SER A 575 -14.80 15.77 -17.85
N ARG A 576 -15.23 14.74 -17.13
CA ARG A 576 -16.27 13.81 -17.59
C ARG A 576 -17.67 14.45 -17.63
N CYS A 577 -17.99 15.30 -16.66
CA CYS A 577 -19.29 15.97 -16.57
C CYS A 577 -19.12 17.47 -16.70
N THR A 578 -18.68 17.94 -17.87
CA THR A 578 -18.71 19.37 -18.19
C THR A 578 -20.15 19.86 -18.17
N GLU A 579 -20.43 20.92 -17.41
CA GLU A 579 -21.74 21.57 -17.45
C GLU A 579 -22.03 21.94 -18.91
N SER A 580 -23.09 21.36 -19.48
CA SER A 580 -23.62 21.90 -20.73
C SER A 580 -24.18 23.28 -20.39
N PRO A 581 -23.64 24.35 -21.01
CA PRO A 581 -24.03 25.73 -20.69
C PRO A 581 -25.51 26.02 -20.94
#